data_AF-A0A661TIR9-F1
#
_entry.id   AF-A0A661TIR9-F1
#
_cell.length_a   1.000
_cell.length_b   1.000
_cell.length_c   1.000
_cell.angle_alpha   90.00
_cell.angle_beta   90.00
_cell.angle_gamma   90.00
#
_symmetry.space_group_name_H-M   'P 1'
#
loop_
_entity.id
_entity.type
_entity.pdbx_description
1 polymer ?
#
loop_
_entity_poly.entity_id
_entity_poly.type
_entity_poly.pdbx_seq_one_letter_code
_entity_poly.pdbx_strand_id
1 'polypeptide(L)'
;MRAMAPPMVHPIQMKKKITDLKIQKYNKQRVSVFLDGKYAFSLSSSAAMNLKKGCHLESARIDQLLRKDEFPRCYNSAVRYLARRPRSINETRVFLTGRDYRPEIVQKTIDRLAEQNYLDDSAYARFWIENRMHFRPRSAFALRFELRQKGVADSVIENMLHDFDDDKAAWKALKGRLKRWQNLDRPQFKSKLFSFLKTRGFCYDTCCNALERAWLDKDGND
;
A
#
# COMPACT_ATOMS: atom_id res chain seq x y z
N MET A 1 -8.90 -37.89 54.79
CA MET A 1 -9.33 -37.60 53.40
C MET A 1 -8.14 -37.02 52.64
N ARG A 2 -7.42 -37.82 51.84
CA ARG A 2 -6.37 -37.33 50.95
C ARG A 2 -7.02 -36.88 49.64
N ALA A 3 -6.93 -35.60 49.33
CA ALA A 3 -7.35 -35.05 48.05
C ALA A 3 -6.47 -35.66 46.94
N MET A 4 -7.12 -36.38 46.02
CA MET A 4 -6.52 -36.91 44.80
C MET A 4 -6.26 -35.73 43.86
N ALA A 5 -5.01 -35.48 43.49
CA ALA A 5 -4.68 -34.50 42.46
C ALA A 5 -5.36 -34.90 41.14
N PRO A 6 -6.01 -33.97 40.42
CA PRO A 6 -6.63 -34.27 39.14
C PRO A 6 -5.55 -34.70 38.12
N PRO A 7 -5.85 -35.66 37.23
CA PRO A 7 -4.89 -36.13 36.25
C PRO A 7 -4.50 -34.99 35.32
N MET A 8 -3.19 -34.74 35.20
CA MET A 8 -2.65 -33.86 34.17
C MET A 8 -3.00 -34.44 32.80
N VAL A 9 -3.98 -33.83 32.12
CA VAL A 9 -4.30 -34.12 30.72
C VAL A 9 -3.12 -33.63 29.90
N HIS A 10 -2.23 -34.56 29.55
CA HIS A 10 -1.19 -34.30 28.57
C HIS A 10 -1.90 -34.08 27.22
N PRO A 11 -1.64 -32.98 26.49
CA PRO A 11 -2.23 -32.79 25.17
C PRO A 11 -1.80 -33.97 24.30
N ILE A 12 -2.77 -34.77 23.84
CA ILE A 12 -2.56 -35.95 23.01
C ILE A 12 -1.72 -35.51 21.80
N GLN A 13 -0.48 -36.01 21.71
CA GLN A 13 0.40 -35.80 20.56
C GLN A 13 -0.21 -36.49 19.33
N MET A 14 -1.10 -35.79 18.62
CA MET A 14 -1.68 -36.29 17.38
C MET A 14 -0.63 -36.24 16.26
N LYS A 15 0.04 -37.37 16.05
CA LYS A 15 0.91 -37.61 14.90
C LYS A 15 0.06 -37.86 13.68
N LYS A 16 0.27 -37.08 12.62
CA LYS A 16 -0.42 -37.26 11.33
C LYS A 16 0.55 -37.72 10.25
N LYS A 17 0.14 -38.65 9.40
CA LYS A 17 1.01 -39.23 8.36
C LYS A 17 0.96 -38.42 7.07
N ILE A 18 2.12 -38.07 6.51
CA ILE A 18 2.22 -37.50 5.16
C ILE A 18 1.84 -38.58 4.16
N THR A 19 0.70 -38.39 3.50
CA THR A 19 0.15 -39.32 2.51
C THR A 19 0.48 -38.89 1.09
N ASP A 20 0.68 -37.59 0.86
CA ASP A 20 1.06 -37.08 -0.45
C ASP A 20 1.74 -35.72 -0.39
N LEU A 21 2.56 -35.44 -1.41
CA LEU A 21 3.24 -34.16 -1.62
C LEU A 21 3.14 -33.83 -3.11
N LYS A 22 2.39 -32.77 -3.45
CA LYS A 22 2.14 -32.39 -4.86
C LYS A 22 2.58 -30.96 -5.13
N ILE A 23 3.42 -30.76 -6.15
CA ILE A 23 3.72 -29.42 -6.67
C ILE A 23 2.44 -28.82 -7.26
N GLN A 24 2.13 -27.56 -6.94
CA GLN A 24 0.90 -26.91 -7.42
C GLN A 24 0.97 -26.59 -8.92
N LYS A 25 -0.16 -26.77 -9.62
CA LYS A 25 -0.28 -26.60 -11.09
C LYS A 25 0.20 -25.21 -11.58
N TYR A 26 -0.27 -24.14 -10.95
CA TYR A 26 0.01 -22.76 -11.37
C TYR A 26 1.20 -22.12 -10.63
N ASN A 27 1.64 -22.70 -9.52
CA ASN A 27 2.74 -22.18 -8.72
C ASN A 27 3.73 -23.30 -8.39
N LYS A 28 4.71 -23.50 -9.27
CA LYS A 28 5.73 -24.54 -9.14
C LYS A 28 6.64 -24.39 -7.92
N GLN A 29 6.60 -23.23 -7.25
CA GLN A 29 7.34 -22.96 -6.01
C GLN A 29 6.55 -23.34 -4.75
N ARG A 30 5.35 -23.93 -4.88
CA ARG A 30 4.55 -24.39 -3.74
C ARG A 30 4.20 -25.87 -3.86
N VAL A 31 4.26 -26.55 -2.72
CA VAL A 31 3.96 -27.96 -2.53
C VAL A 31 2.75 -28.08 -1.61
N SER A 32 1.68 -28.70 -2.10
CA SER A 32 0.52 -29.11 -1.29
C SER A 32 0.85 -30.36 -0.50
N VAL A 33 0.64 -30.31 0.81
CA VAL A 33 0.92 -31.38 1.77
C VAL A 33 -0.39 -32.03 2.20
N PHE A 34 -0.47 -33.35 2.05
CA PHE A 34 -1.63 -34.15 2.42
C PHE A 34 -1.33 -34.99 3.65
N LEU A 35 -2.13 -34.83 4.70
CA LEU A 35 -2.04 -35.58 5.96
C LEU A 35 -3.24 -36.52 6.09
N ASP A 36 -2.97 -37.80 6.34
CA ASP A 36 -4.00 -38.83 6.51
C ASP A 36 -5.04 -38.85 5.37
N GLY A 37 -4.58 -38.68 4.13
CA GLY A 37 -5.38 -38.68 2.92
C GLY A 37 -6.08 -37.36 2.60
N LYS A 38 -6.01 -36.35 3.48
CA LYS A 38 -6.67 -35.06 3.32
C LYS A 38 -5.67 -33.94 3.10
N TYR A 39 -6.04 -32.95 2.29
CA TYR A 39 -5.25 -31.73 2.17
C TYR A 39 -5.15 -31.06 3.55
N ALA A 40 -3.93 -30.73 3.97
CA ALA A 40 -3.69 -30.08 5.25
C ALA A 40 -3.26 -28.62 5.05
N PHE A 41 -2.15 -28.41 4.32
CA PHE A 41 -1.58 -27.08 4.09
C PHE A 41 -0.67 -27.10 2.87
N SER A 42 -0.17 -25.93 2.47
CA SER A 42 0.81 -25.79 1.40
C SER A 42 2.05 -25.10 1.92
N LEU A 43 3.23 -25.56 1.50
CA LEU A 43 4.53 -24.98 1.83
C LEU A 43 5.25 -24.50 0.57
N SER A 44 6.18 -23.58 0.72
CA SER A 44 7.20 -23.27 -0.29
C SER A 44 8.08 -24.48 -0.55
N SER A 45 8.63 -24.59 -1.77
CA SER A 45 9.50 -25.71 -2.16
C SER A 45 10.69 -25.87 -1.21
N SER A 46 11.25 -24.76 -0.71
CA SER A 46 12.34 -24.79 0.28
C SER A 46 11.90 -25.34 1.64
N ALA A 47 10.73 -24.95 2.14
CA ALA A 47 10.20 -25.49 3.40
C ALA A 47 9.78 -26.97 3.28
N ALA A 48 9.37 -27.40 2.10
CA ALA A 48 8.97 -28.79 1.83
C ALA A 48 10.14 -29.73 1.51
N MET A 49 11.34 -29.22 1.24
CA MET A 49 12.48 -29.98 0.70
C MET A 49 12.84 -31.24 1.51
N ASN A 50 12.66 -31.20 2.83
CA ASN A 50 13.00 -32.29 3.73
C ASN A 50 11.80 -33.17 4.12
N LEU A 51 10.62 -32.98 3.50
CA LEU A 51 9.44 -33.80 3.76
C LEU A 51 9.42 -35.01 2.81
N LYS A 52 9.05 -36.16 3.35
CA LYS A 52 8.90 -37.41 2.59
C LYS A 52 7.53 -38.03 2.85
N LYS A 53 6.93 -38.60 1.80
CA LYS A 53 5.72 -39.41 1.91
C LYS A 53 5.98 -40.59 2.86
N GLY A 54 5.02 -40.89 3.73
CA GLY A 54 5.12 -41.96 4.73
C GLY A 54 5.59 -41.50 6.12
N CYS A 55 6.23 -40.33 6.25
CA CYS A 55 6.65 -39.79 7.55
C CYS A 55 5.46 -39.27 8.37
N HIS A 56 5.59 -39.30 9.69
CA HIS A 56 4.63 -38.69 10.60
C HIS A 56 5.10 -37.30 11.02
N LEU A 57 4.18 -36.35 11.10
CA LEU A 57 4.42 -35.02 11.64
C LEU A 57 3.65 -34.84 12.94
N GLU A 58 4.36 -34.38 13.96
CA GLU A 58 3.78 -33.87 15.20
C GLU A 58 3.31 -32.44 14.99
N SER A 59 2.30 -32.01 15.75
CA SER A 59 1.74 -30.64 15.69
C SER A 59 2.83 -29.57 15.81
N ALA A 60 3.79 -29.74 16.73
CA ALA A 60 4.91 -28.81 16.90
C ALA A 60 5.78 -28.68 15.64
N ARG A 61 5.99 -29.78 14.91
CA ARG A 61 6.74 -29.77 13.65
C ARG A 61 5.94 -29.12 12.53
N ILE A 62 4.63 -29.36 12.46
CA ILE A 62 3.74 -28.68 11.53
C ILE A 62 3.81 -27.17 11.74
N ASP A 63 3.68 -26.72 12.98
CA ASP A 63 3.74 -25.29 13.34
C ASP A 63 5.09 -24.67 12.95
N GLN A 64 6.20 -25.38 13.19
CA GLN A 64 7.52 -24.91 12.78
C GLN A 64 7.64 -24.75 11.25
N LEU A 65 7.08 -25.68 10.48
CA LEU A 65 7.08 -25.61 9.02
C LEU A 65 6.22 -24.44 8.52
N LEU A 66 5.04 -24.25 9.11
CA LEU A 66 4.15 -23.14 8.77
C LEU A 66 4.79 -21.77 9.10
N ARG A 67 5.45 -21.65 10.27
CA ARG A 67 6.19 -20.44 10.65
C ARG A 67 7.31 -20.11 9.67
N LYS A 68 8.01 -21.12 9.14
CA LYS A 68 9.03 -20.93 8.09
C LYS A 68 8.43 -20.50 6.75
N ASP A 69 7.24 -20.99 6.40
CA ASP A 69 6.57 -20.63 5.15
C ASP A 69 5.88 -19.26 5.15
N GLU A 70 5.67 -18.68 6.34
CA GLU A 70 4.91 -17.44 6.47
C GLU A 70 5.59 -16.26 5.76
N PHE A 71 6.91 -16.12 5.88
CA PHE A 71 7.65 -15.05 5.20
C PHE A 71 7.55 -15.13 3.67
N PRO A 72 7.85 -16.28 3.01
CA PRO A 72 7.61 -16.42 1.58
C PRO A 72 6.17 -16.13 1.14
N ARG A 73 5.16 -16.47 1.94
CA ARG A 73 3.76 -16.14 1.66
C ARG A 73 3.50 -14.64 1.75
N CYS A 74 3.97 -14.00 2.83
CA CYS A 74 3.84 -12.57 3.06
C CYS A 74 4.51 -11.76 1.95
N TYR A 75 5.76 -12.10 1.61
CA TYR A 75 6.51 -11.48 0.52
C TYR A 75 5.82 -11.60 -0.84
N ASN A 76 5.39 -12.82 -1.23
CA ASN A 76 4.67 -13.01 -2.49
C ASN A 76 3.32 -12.26 -2.52
N SER A 77 2.65 -12.16 -1.38
CA SER A 77 1.42 -11.36 -1.22
C SER A 77 1.71 -9.88 -1.47
N ALA A 78 2.79 -9.35 -0.90
CA ALA A 78 3.22 -7.97 -1.09
C ALA A 78 3.62 -7.68 -2.54
N VAL A 79 4.44 -8.52 -3.18
CA VAL A 79 4.85 -8.34 -4.59
C VAL A 79 3.64 -8.25 -5.52
N ARG A 80 2.64 -9.14 -5.34
CA ARG A 80 1.39 -9.09 -6.14
C ARG A 80 0.57 -7.83 -5.87
N TYR A 81 0.66 -7.27 -4.67
CA TYR A 81 -0.02 -6.02 -4.32
C TYR A 81 0.64 -4.81 -5.00
N LEU A 82 1.97 -4.77 -4.99
CA LEU A 82 2.80 -3.74 -5.63
C LEU A 82 2.71 -3.79 -7.16
N ALA A 83 2.59 -4.98 -7.76
CA ALA A 83 2.49 -5.15 -9.21
C ALA A 83 1.32 -4.41 -9.87
N ARG A 84 0.30 -4.00 -9.11
CA ARG A 84 -0.87 -3.28 -9.65
C ARG A 84 -0.64 -1.77 -9.80
N ARG A 85 0.08 -1.17 -8.86
CA ARG A 85 0.44 0.26 -8.83
C ARG A 85 1.46 0.50 -7.73
N PRO A 86 2.24 1.60 -7.80
CA PRO A 86 3.05 2.06 -6.67
C PRO A 86 2.24 2.18 -5.38
N ARG A 87 2.85 1.82 -4.25
CA ARG A 87 2.27 1.88 -2.90
C ARG A 87 3.30 2.49 -1.95
N SER A 88 2.83 3.19 -0.94
CA SER A 88 3.70 3.58 0.18
C SER A 88 4.04 2.37 1.04
N ILE A 89 5.08 2.52 1.86
CA ILE A 89 5.45 1.54 2.87
C ILE A 89 4.26 1.31 3.83
N ASN A 90 3.56 2.38 4.23
CA ASN A 90 2.41 2.26 5.13
C ASN A 90 1.21 1.57 4.48
N GLU A 91 0.87 1.88 3.22
CA GLU A 91 -0.19 1.16 2.49
C GLU A 91 0.11 -0.34 2.45
N THR A 92 1.38 -0.71 2.23
CA THR A 92 1.82 -2.11 2.18
C THR A 92 1.76 -2.78 3.55
N ARG A 93 2.17 -2.07 4.62
CA ARG A 93 2.06 -2.56 6.00
C ARG A 93 0.61 -2.86 6.38
N VAL A 94 -0.28 -1.89 6.18
CA VAL A 94 -1.72 -2.03 6.46
C VAL A 94 -2.31 -3.21 5.68
N PHE A 95 -1.95 -3.34 4.40
CA PHE A 95 -2.42 -4.45 3.57
C PHE A 95 -1.97 -5.83 4.09
N LEU A 96 -0.71 -5.96 4.55
CA LEU A 96 -0.19 -7.22 5.05
C LEU A 96 -0.72 -7.56 6.45
N THR A 97 -0.85 -6.57 7.33
CA THR A 97 -1.47 -6.76 8.65
C THR A 97 -2.94 -7.17 8.51
N GLY A 98 -3.69 -6.58 7.58
CA GLY A 98 -5.07 -6.99 7.27
C GLY A 98 -5.21 -8.38 6.63
N ARG A 99 -4.10 -9.10 6.41
CA ARG A 99 -4.06 -10.51 5.99
C ARG A 99 -3.60 -11.44 7.11
N ASP A 100 -3.60 -10.97 8.35
CA ASP A 100 -3.26 -11.72 9.55
C ASP A 100 -1.83 -12.30 9.56
N TYR A 101 -0.89 -11.63 8.87
CA TYR A 101 0.53 -11.96 9.01
C TYR A 101 1.08 -11.40 10.32
N ARG A 102 1.97 -12.15 10.98
CA ARG A 102 2.59 -11.71 12.23
C ARG A 102 3.41 -10.42 12.04
N PRO A 103 3.42 -9.48 13.01
CA PRO A 103 4.12 -8.19 12.88
C PRO A 103 5.59 -8.31 12.49
N GLU A 104 6.31 -9.28 13.05
CA GLU A 104 7.72 -9.52 12.73
C GLU A 104 7.94 -9.98 11.28
N ILE A 105 6.97 -10.71 10.70
CA ILE A 105 7.02 -11.15 9.31
C ILE A 105 6.67 -10.00 8.37
N VAL A 106 5.71 -9.16 8.75
CA VAL A 106 5.37 -7.94 8.01
C VAL A 106 6.57 -7.01 7.94
N GLN A 107 7.21 -6.73 9.08
CA GLN A 107 8.39 -5.86 9.14
C GLN A 107 9.53 -6.41 8.28
N LYS A 108 9.87 -7.70 8.46
CA LYS A 108 10.90 -8.36 7.64
C LYS A 108 10.58 -8.30 6.13
N THR A 109 9.31 -8.40 5.77
CA THR A 109 8.87 -8.30 4.36
C THR A 109 9.04 -6.88 3.83
N ILE A 110 8.68 -5.86 4.62
CA ILE A 110 8.88 -4.45 4.25
C ILE A 110 10.36 -4.15 4.08
N ASP A 111 11.21 -4.56 5.02
CA ASP A 111 12.66 -4.33 4.97
C ASP A 111 13.25 -4.95 3.70
N ARG A 112 12.88 -6.21 3.41
CA ARG A 112 13.35 -6.90 2.20
C ARG A 112 12.91 -6.21 0.91
N LEU A 113 11.70 -5.67 0.87
CA LEU A 113 11.19 -4.95 -0.31
C LEU A 113 11.85 -3.58 -0.45
N ALA A 114 12.16 -2.91 0.66
CA ALA A 114 12.90 -1.65 0.66
C ALA A 114 14.35 -1.84 0.20
N GLU A 115 15.05 -2.87 0.70
CA GLU A 115 16.39 -3.29 0.23
C GLU A 115 16.44 -3.51 -1.30
N GLN A 116 15.34 -3.99 -1.88
CA GLN A 116 15.20 -4.27 -3.30
C GLN A 116 14.63 -3.08 -4.10
N ASN A 117 14.45 -1.92 -3.47
CA ASN A 117 13.83 -0.72 -4.04
C ASN A 117 12.41 -0.94 -4.59
N TYR A 118 11.70 -1.97 -4.11
CA TYR A 118 10.28 -2.18 -4.45
C TYR A 118 9.37 -1.29 -3.59
N LEU A 119 9.88 -0.84 -2.44
CA LEU A 119 9.24 0.14 -1.58
C LEU A 119 10.21 1.30 -1.33
N ASP A 120 9.79 2.50 -1.68
CA ASP A 120 10.49 3.75 -1.40
C ASP A 120 9.45 4.86 -1.31
N ASP A 121 9.31 5.44 -0.11
CA ASP A 121 8.32 6.51 0.14
C ASP A 121 8.70 7.82 -0.57
N SER A 122 9.98 8.06 -0.85
CA SER A 122 10.44 9.22 -1.64
C SER A 122 10.04 9.07 -3.10
N ALA A 123 10.28 7.88 -3.67
CA ALA A 123 9.82 7.55 -5.03
C ALA A 123 8.28 7.60 -5.12
N TYR A 124 7.59 7.07 -4.11
CA TYR A 124 6.12 7.11 -4.06
C TYR A 124 5.59 8.54 -3.97
N ALA A 125 6.16 9.39 -3.12
CA ALA A 125 5.74 10.78 -2.96
C ALA A 125 5.87 11.57 -4.27
N ARG A 126 7.00 11.39 -4.98
CA ARG A 126 7.22 11.98 -6.30
C ARG A 126 6.15 11.54 -7.30
N PHE A 127 5.95 10.22 -7.44
CA PHE A 127 4.90 9.66 -8.29
C PHE A 127 3.52 10.23 -7.98
N TRP A 128 3.19 10.38 -6.69
CA TRP A 128 1.90 10.89 -6.24
C TRP A 128 1.70 12.36 -6.64
N ILE A 129 2.71 13.20 -6.40
CA ILE A 129 2.70 14.62 -6.75
C ILE A 129 2.56 14.78 -8.27
N GLU A 130 3.37 14.07 -9.05
CA GLU A 130 3.32 14.11 -10.52
C GLU A 130 1.94 13.69 -11.05
N ASN A 131 1.39 12.59 -10.52
CA ASN A 131 0.07 12.11 -10.90
C ASN A 131 -1.03 13.14 -10.61
N ARG A 132 -1.00 13.76 -9.43
CA ARG A 132 -1.94 14.84 -9.09
C ARG A 132 -1.77 16.03 -10.01
N MET A 133 -0.55 16.49 -10.21
CA MET A 133 -0.26 17.60 -11.09
C MET A 133 -0.67 17.33 -12.54
N HIS A 134 -0.72 16.09 -12.98
CA HIS A 134 -1.21 15.76 -14.32
C HIS A 134 -2.74 15.75 -14.41
N PHE A 135 -3.43 15.03 -13.52
CA PHE A 135 -4.86 14.75 -13.67
C PHE A 135 -5.79 15.66 -12.85
N ARG A 136 -5.34 16.10 -11.68
CA ARG A 136 -6.12 16.94 -10.77
C ARG A 136 -5.17 17.79 -9.93
N PRO A 137 -4.60 18.87 -10.49
CA PRO A 137 -3.64 19.70 -9.77
C PRO A 137 -4.25 20.23 -8.46
N ARG A 138 -3.41 20.29 -7.43
CA ARG A 138 -3.77 20.68 -6.06
C ARG A 138 -2.62 21.47 -5.44
N SER A 139 -2.92 22.15 -4.34
CA SER A 139 -1.91 22.90 -3.59
C SER A 139 -0.93 21.99 -2.85
N ALA A 140 0.22 22.54 -2.47
CA ALA A 140 1.18 21.92 -1.55
C ALA A 140 0.50 21.47 -0.25
N PHE A 141 -0.40 22.29 0.30
CA PHE A 141 -1.17 21.94 1.50
C PHE A 141 -2.00 20.67 1.33
N ALA A 142 -2.76 20.58 0.23
CA ALA A 142 -3.57 19.41 -0.05
C ALA A 142 -2.72 18.18 -0.36
N LEU A 143 -1.60 18.34 -1.09
CA LEU A 143 -0.65 17.26 -1.38
C LEU A 143 -0.02 16.71 -0.10
N ARG A 144 0.43 17.58 0.80
CA ARG A 144 0.95 17.22 2.13
C ARG A 144 -0.05 16.40 2.93
N PHE A 145 -1.30 16.85 2.99
CA PHE A 145 -2.36 16.11 3.69
C PHE A 145 -2.59 14.73 3.08
N GLU A 146 -2.66 14.63 1.74
CA GLU A 146 -2.82 13.34 1.06
C GLU A 146 -1.64 12.39 1.33
N LEU A 147 -0.39 12.88 1.26
CA LEU A 147 0.81 12.08 1.51
C LEU A 147 0.90 11.60 2.97
N ARG A 148 0.52 12.44 3.93
CA ARG A 148 0.40 12.05 5.35
C ARG A 148 -0.63 10.94 5.54
N GLN A 149 -1.78 11.01 4.88
CA GLN A 149 -2.77 9.91 4.90
C GLN A 149 -2.22 8.62 4.27
N LYS A 150 -1.28 8.74 3.34
CA LYS A 150 -0.54 7.59 2.79
C LYS A 150 0.59 7.11 3.71
N GLY A 151 0.79 7.74 4.85
CA GLY A 151 1.81 7.39 5.84
C GLY A 151 3.23 7.68 5.39
N VAL A 152 3.41 8.63 4.46
CA VAL A 152 4.74 9.15 4.08
C VAL A 152 5.24 10.05 5.21
N ALA A 153 6.51 9.90 5.59
CA ALA A 153 7.12 10.68 6.66
C ALA A 153 7.18 12.17 6.32
N ASP A 154 6.99 13.03 7.32
CA ASP A 154 7.00 14.49 7.14
C ASP A 154 8.31 15.00 6.52
N SER A 155 9.46 14.44 6.90
CA SER A 155 10.75 14.79 6.30
C SER A 155 10.80 14.57 4.78
N VAL A 156 10.23 13.48 4.30
CA VAL A 156 10.12 13.19 2.85
C VAL A 156 9.17 14.19 2.19
N ILE A 157 8.05 14.51 2.85
CA ILE A 157 7.06 15.45 2.34
C ILE A 157 7.65 16.86 2.23
N GLU A 158 8.32 17.35 3.26
CA GLU A 158 8.99 18.66 3.24
C GLU A 158 10.01 18.72 2.11
N ASN A 159 10.87 17.70 1.98
CA ASN A 159 11.87 17.65 0.92
C ASN A 159 11.25 17.68 -0.48
N MET A 160 10.12 17.00 -0.69
CA MET A 160 9.44 16.96 -1.99
C MET A 160 8.65 18.23 -2.32
N LEU A 161 8.22 18.97 -1.31
CA LEU A 161 7.37 20.16 -1.47
C LEU A 161 8.09 21.49 -1.19
N HIS A 162 9.38 21.47 -0.86
CA HIS A 162 10.17 22.66 -0.51
C HIS A 162 10.04 23.77 -1.56
N ASP A 163 10.22 23.44 -2.83
CA ASP A 163 10.14 24.38 -3.96
C ASP A 163 8.82 24.25 -4.74
N PHE A 164 7.75 23.80 -4.10
CA PHE A 164 6.47 23.62 -4.77
C PHE A 164 5.78 24.96 -5.05
N ASP A 165 5.54 25.25 -6.32
CA ASP A 165 4.91 26.48 -6.79
C ASP A 165 3.37 26.31 -6.88
N ASP A 166 2.68 26.81 -5.86
CA ASP A 166 1.22 26.79 -5.78
C ASP A 166 0.53 27.64 -6.85
N ASP A 167 1.13 28.75 -7.28
CA ASP A 167 0.56 29.62 -8.31
C ASP A 167 0.58 28.94 -9.68
N LYS A 168 1.69 28.26 -10.01
CA LYS A 168 1.77 27.41 -11.21
C LYS A 168 0.80 26.25 -11.14
N ALA A 169 0.62 25.64 -9.97
CA ALA A 169 -0.33 24.54 -9.80
C ALA A 169 -1.78 24.99 -9.92
N ALA A 170 -2.14 26.14 -9.36
CA ALA A 170 -3.46 26.75 -9.48
C ALA A 170 -3.77 27.10 -10.93
N TRP A 171 -2.82 27.72 -11.64
CA TRP A 171 -2.96 28.02 -13.07
C TRP A 171 -3.21 26.75 -13.90
N LYS A 172 -2.42 25.70 -13.65
CA LYS A 172 -2.61 24.41 -14.32
C LYS A 172 -3.99 23.82 -14.05
N ALA A 173 -4.52 23.95 -12.83
CA ALA A 173 -5.86 23.51 -12.48
C ALA A 173 -6.95 24.28 -13.25
N LEU A 174 -6.76 25.59 -13.46
CA LEU A 174 -7.73 26.47 -14.10
C LEU A 174 -7.76 26.39 -15.61
N LYS A 175 -6.61 26.15 -16.27
CA LYS A 175 -6.49 26.23 -17.74
C LYS A 175 -7.60 25.47 -18.50
N GLY A 176 -7.94 24.27 -18.04
CA GLY A 176 -9.02 23.46 -18.64
C GLY A 176 -10.46 23.94 -18.35
N ARG A 177 -10.64 24.96 -17.50
CA ARG A 177 -11.93 25.54 -17.11
C ARG A 177 -12.19 26.90 -17.76
N LEU A 178 -11.15 27.64 -18.13
CA LEU A 178 -11.27 29.02 -18.64
C LEU A 178 -12.25 29.10 -19.82
N LYS A 179 -12.11 28.24 -20.84
CA LYS A 179 -13.03 28.18 -21.99
C LYS A 179 -14.50 27.97 -21.60
N ARG A 180 -14.76 27.16 -20.58
CA ARG A 180 -16.13 26.90 -20.10
C ARG A 180 -16.73 28.11 -19.37
N TRP A 181 -15.88 28.97 -18.83
CA TRP A 181 -16.27 30.13 -18.01
C TRP A 181 -16.12 31.46 -18.73
N GLN A 182 -15.77 31.43 -20.02
CA GLN A 182 -15.47 32.63 -20.80
C GLN A 182 -16.66 33.62 -20.87
N ASN A 183 -17.91 33.15 -20.82
CA ASN A 183 -19.10 34.02 -20.91
C ASN A 183 -19.61 34.53 -19.54
N LEU A 184 -18.93 34.22 -18.45
CA LEU A 184 -19.34 34.71 -17.13
C LEU A 184 -18.93 36.18 -16.93
N ASP A 185 -19.78 36.92 -16.22
CA ASP A 185 -19.40 38.24 -15.70
C ASP A 185 -18.30 38.12 -14.62
N ARG A 186 -17.66 39.24 -14.27
CA ARG A 186 -16.53 39.23 -13.33
C ARG A 186 -16.91 38.68 -11.95
N PRO A 187 -18.04 39.08 -11.31
CA PRO A 187 -18.46 38.52 -10.03
C PRO A 187 -18.71 37.00 -10.06
N GLN A 188 -19.40 36.49 -11.08
CA GLN A 188 -19.68 35.06 -11.24
C GLN A 188 -18.41 34.26 -11.52
N PHE A 189 -17.52 34.79 -12.38
CA PHE A 189 -16.23 34.18 -12.68
C PHE A 189 -15.37 34.07 -11.41
N LYS A 190 -15.23 35.16 -10.66
CA LYS A 190 -14.52 35.21 -9.38
C LYS A 190 -15.07 34.16 -8.41
N SER A 191 -16.38 34.14 -8.18
CA SER A 191 -17.01 33.20 -7.25
C SER A 191 -16.76 31.73 -7.63
N LYS A 192 -16.89 31.39 -8.92
CA LYS A 192 -16.62 30.01 -9.41
C LYS A 192 -15.15 29.63 -9.32
N LEU A 193 -14.24 30.54 -9.70
CA LEU A 193 -12.80 30.31 -9.63
C LEU A 193 -12.35 30.04 -8.19
N PHE A 194 -12.77 30.90 -7.25
CA PHE A 194 -12.43 30.75 -5.83
C PHE A 194 -12.96 29.44 -5.26
N SER A 195 -14.22 29.11 -5.52
CA SER A 195 -14.81 27.84 -5.07
C SER A 195 -14.07 26.62 -5.63
N PHE A 196 -13.68 26.67 -6.91
CA PHE A 196 -12.98 25.59 -7.58
C PHE A 196 -11.54 25.38 -7.08
N LEU A 197 -10.82 26.46 -6.78
CA LEU A 197 -9.47 26.41 -6.25
C LEU A 197 -9.46 26.08 -4.75
N LYS A 198 -10.37 26.64 -3.97
CA LYS A 198 -10.51 26.33 -2.54
C LYS A 198 -10.76 24.84 -2.28
N THR A 199 -11.59 24.19 -3.10
CA THR A 199 -11.82 22.73 -3.02
C THR A 199 -10.59 21.88 -3.40
N ARG A 200 -9.52 22.51 -3.88
CA ARG A 200 -8.21 21.89 -4.16
C ARG A 200 -7.12 22.32 -3.17
N GLY A 201 -7.49 23.09 -2.16
CA GLY A 201 -6.63 23.49 -1.04
C GLY A 201 -5.77 24.72 -1.30
N PHE A 202 -5.99 25.46 -2.38
CA PHE A 202 -5.24 26.70 -2.63
C PHE A 202 -5.63 27.79 -1.64
N CYS A 203 -4.65 28.57 -1.17
CA CYS A 203 -4.88 29.68 -0.26
C CYS A 203 -5.53 30.87 -0.98
N TYR A 204 -5.94 31.88 -0.21
CA TYR A 204 -6.60 33.06 -0.74
C TYR A 204 -5.71 33.82 -1.74
N ASP A 205 -4.45 34.05 -1.39
CA ASP A 205 -3.52 34.84 -2.23
C ASP A 205 -3.27 34.16 -3.59
N THR A 206 -3.03 32.84 -3.61
CA THR A 206 -2.94 32.07 -4.85
C THR A 206 -4.23 32.15 -5.68
N CYS A 207 -5.40 32.17 -5.04
CA CYS A 207 -6.67 32.35 -5.76
C CYS A 207 -6.77 33.75 -6.38
N CYS A 208 -6.33 34.79 -5.66
CA CYS A 208 -6.26 36.16 -6.18
C CYS A 208 -5.30 36.26 -7.37
N ASN A 209 -4.07 35.75 -7.24
CA ASN A 209 -3.06 35.76 -8.31
C ASN A 209 -3.60 35.04 -9.56
N ALA A 210 -4.24 33.90 -9.37
CA ALA A 210 -4.83 33.12 -10.45
C ALA A 210 -6.03 33.82 -11.10
N LEU A 211 -6.85 34.57 -10.33
CA LEU A 211 -7.95 35.38 -10.84
C LEU A 211 -7.44 36.51 -11.72
N GLU A 212 -6.49 37.32 -11.22
CA GLU A 212 -5.95 38.46 -11.96
C GLU A 212 -5.31 38.01 -13.27
N ARG A 213 -4.50 36.95 -13.23
CA ARG A 213 -3.95 36.33 -14.44
C ARG A 213 -5.03 35.86 -15.42
N ALA A 214 -6.05 35.15 -14.93
CA ALA A 214 -7.11 34.62 -15.79
C ALA A 214 -7.98 35.73 -16.41
N TRP A 215 -8.16 36.85 -15.70
CA TRP A 215 -8.94 37.98 -16.17
C TRP A 215 -8.19 38.78 -17.22
N LEU A 216 -6.89 39.03 -17.02
CA LEU A 216 -6.01 39.64 -18.03
C LEU A 216 -5.98 38.83 -19.33
N ASP A 217 -5.86 37.50 -19.24
CA ASP A 217 -5.88 36.60 -20.39
C ASP A 217 -7.24 36.61 -21.14
N LYS A 218 -8.32 37.02 -20.47
CA LYS A 218 -9.65 37.17 -21.08
C LYS A 218 -9.78 38.52 -21.80
N ASP A 219 -9.39 39.61 -21.14
CA ASP A 219 -9.48 40.96 -21.69
C ASP A 219 -8.51 41.18 -22.87
N GLY A 220 -7.42 40.42 -22.95
CA GLY A 220 -6.46 40.47 -24.08
C GLY A 220 -6.79 39.58 -25.29
N ASN A 221 -7.93 38.89 -25.27
CA ASN A 221 -8.38 37.96 -26.34
C ASN A 221 -9.71 38.40 -26.98
N ASP A 222 -10.23 39.56 -26.58
CA ASP A 222 -11.27 40.35 -27.27
C ASP A 222 -10.62 41.33 -28.25
#